data_AF-A0A3R9NCP4-F1
#
_entry.id   AF-A0A3R9NCP4-F1
#
_cell.length_a   1.000
_cell.length_b   1.000
_cell.length_c   1.000
_cell.angle_alpha   90.00
_cell.angle_beta   90.00
_cell.angle_gamma   90.00
#
_symmetry.space_group_name_H-M   'P 1'
#
loop_
_entity.id
_entity.type
_entity.pdbx_description
1 polymer ?
#
loop_
_entity_poly.entity_id
_entity_poly.type
_entity_poly.pdbx_seq_one_letter_code
_entity_poly.pdbx_strand_id
1 'polypeptide(L)'
;MTLKEFVLKEDNHFVAMEYYNLIMNRTFLVLVTHEKLIALKVNGMVSIESGGNILANEMVKSLVVRGDLSNPYSYVKEKYIRDIENTDFLSDEVLNKHKGSFVISRNDIKSAWHNSNKKWGMGYYPHDGRVYVETAQGEKKELIILGNQSGEEIVNMIYKK
;
A
#
# COMPACT_ATOMS: atom_id res chain seq x y z
N MET A 1 -10.02 17.43 2.70
CA MET A 1 -8.88 17.18 3.60
C MET A 1 -7.71 16.68 2.77
N THR A 2 -6.57 17.33 2.86
CA THR A 2 -5.36 17.01 2.10
C THR A 2 -4.36 16.18 2.92
N LEU A 3 -3.40 15.51 2.26
CA LEU A 3 -2.36 14.74 2.97
C LEU A 3 -1.52 15.64 3.87
N LYS A 4 -1.28 16.89 3.49
CA LYS A 4 -0.55 17.86 4.31
C LYS A 4 -1.26 18.23 5.61
N GLU A 5 -2.60 18.17 5.62
CA GLU A 5 -3.43 18.42 6.79
C GLU A 5 -3.64 17.15 7.64
N PHE A 6 -3.42 15.97 7.07
CA PHE A 6 -3.57 14.69 7.76
C PHE A 6 -2.30 14.32 8.51
N VAL A 7 -2.33 14.46 9.84
CA VAL A 7 -1.20 14.07 10.70
C VAL A 7 -1.09 12.54 10.73
N LEU A 8 -0.05 11.99 10.11
CA LEU A 8 0.28 10.57 10.15
C LEU A 8 0.71 10.17 11.56
N LYS A 9 0.03 9.18 12.12
CA LYS A 9 0.27 8.56 13.42
C LYS A 9 0.29 7.05 13.26
N GLU A 10 1.02 6.35 14.13
CA GLU A 10 1.14 4.88 14.06
C GLU A 10 -0.21 4.15 13.99
N ASP A 11 -1.29 4.72 14.54
CA ASP A 11 -2.62 4.12 14.59
C ASP A 11 -3.62 4.64 13.53
N ASN A 12 -3.15 5.35 12.49
CA ASN A 12 -4.05 5.89 11.47
C ASN A 12 -3.57 5.74 10.02
N HIS A 13 -2.46 5.05 9.79
CA HIS A 13 -1.97 4.75 8.46
C HIS A 13 -1.01 3.57 8.46
N PHE A 14 -0.76 3.02 7.28
CA PHE A 14 0.25 1.98 7.06
C PHE A 14 0.70 1.98 5.60
N VAL A 15 1.83 1.32 5.30
CA VAL A 15 2.30 1.12 3.92
C VAL A 15 2.07 -0.32 3.50
N ALA A 16 1.44 -0.50 2.34
CA ALA A 16 1.16 -1.82 1.80
C ALA A 16 1.44 -1.91 0.30
N MET A 17 1.53 -3.13 -0.21
CA MET A 17 1.66 -3.42 -1.64
C MET A 17 0.51 -4.29 -2.13
N GLU A 18 0.03 -4.02 -3.34
CA GLU A 18 -0.87 -4.92 -4.06
C GLU A 18 -0.13 -5.55 -5.25
N TYR A 19 -0.29 -6.86 -5.41
CA TYR A 19 0.26 -7.62 -6.52
C TYR A 19 -0.71 -7.55 -7.71
N TYR A 20 -0.34 -6.87 -8.78
CA TYR A 20 -1.17 -6.67 -9.98
C TYR A 20 -0.57 -7.40 -11.18
N ASN A 21 -1.39 -8.21 -11.87
CA ASN A 21 -1.01 -8.95 -13.10
C ASN A 21 0.35 -9.70 -13.01
N LEU A 22 0.62 -10.38 -11.89
CA LEU A 22 1.74 -11.30 -11.66
C LEU A 22 3.18 -10.73 -11.70
N ILE A 23 3.40 -9.54 -12.27
CA ILE A 23 4.72 -8.88 -12.40
C ILE A 23 4.73 -7.40 -11.98
N MET A 24 3.57 -6.78 -11.78
CA MET A 24 3.48 -5.34 -11.47
C MET A 24 3.01 -5.13 -10.04
N ASN A 25 3.88 -4.56 -9.21
CA ASN A 25 3.50 -4.17 -7.86
C ASN A 25 3.14 -2.69 -7.79
N ARG A 26 2.17 -2.36 -6.95
CA ARG A 26 1.84 -0.97 -6.58
C ARG A 26 1.98 -0.84 -5.07
N THR A 27 2.69 0.19 -4.62
CA THR A 27 2.77 0.51 -3.19
C THR A 27 1.79 1.62 -2.87
N PHE A 28 1.10 1.46 -1.76
CA PHE A 28 0.13 2.39 -1.23
C PHE A 28 0.56 2.90 0.14
N LEU A 29 0.36 4.20 0.36
CA LEU A 29 0.16 4.76 1.68
C LEU A 29 -1.33 4.66 1.96
N VAL A 30 -1.71 3.82 2.91
CA VAL A 30 -3.09 3.61 3.28
C VAL A 30 -3.40 4.46 4.50
N LEU A 31 -4.36 5.36 4.38
CA LEU A 31 -4.86 6.20 5.47
C LEU A 31 -6.15 5.59 6.01
N VAL A 32 -6.26 5.53 7.33
CA VAL A 32 -7.45 5.07 8.05
C VAL A 32 -8.07 6.28 8.73
N THR A 33 -9.24 6.68 8.24
CA THR A 33 -10.05 7.73 8.88
C THR A 33 -11.22 7.09 9.64
N HIS A 34 -12.03 7.89 10.32
CA HIS A 34 -13.26 7.39 10.94
C HIS A 34 -14.23 6.78 9.90
N GLU A 35 -14.27 7.34 8.68
CA GLU A 35 -15.27 6.97 7.67
C GLU A 35 -14.72 6.14 6.51
N LYS A 36 -13.43 6.26 6.20
CA LYS A 36 -12.85 5.74 4.96
C LYS A 36 -11.50 5.05 5.21
N LEU A 37 -11.25 4.02 4.40
CA LEU A 37 -9.93 3.45 4.15
C LEU A 37 -9.46 3.95 2.79
N ILE A 38 -8.36 4.69 2.75
CA ILE A 38 -7.92 5.43 1.56
C ILE A 38 -6.53 4.97 1.18
N ALA A 39 -6.39 4.27 0.07
CA ALA A 39 -5.09 3.81 -0.43
C ALA A 39 -4.58 4.76 -1.52
N LEU A 40 -3.59 5.57 -1.18
CA LEU A 40 -2.93 6.50 -2.08
C LEU A 40 -1.72 5.81 -2.72
N LYS A 41 -1.66 5.73 -4.05
CA LYS A 41 -0.52 5.15 -4.75
C LYS A 41 0.74 6.01 -4.56
N VAL A 42 1.72 5.47 -3.85
CA VAL A 42 2.98 6.16 -3.49
C VAL A 42 4.23 5.54 -4.11
N ASN A 43 4.07 4.46 -4.87
CA ASN A 43 5.08 3.95 -5.77
C ASN A 43 4.43 3.24 -6.96
N GLY A 44 5.00 3.43 -8.14
CA GLY A 44 4.62 2.72 -9.36
C GLY A 44 5.23 1.33 -9.42
N MET A 45 5.28 0.75 -10.63
CA MET A 45 5.77 -0.61 -10.89
C MET A 45 7.08 -0.89 -10.14
N VAL A 46 7.04 -1.75 -9.13
CA VAL A 46 8.23 -2.32 -8.50
C VAL A 46 8.42 -3.72 -9.08
N SER A 47 9.46 -3.89 -9.89
CA SER A 47 9.87 -5.18 -10.44
C SER A 47 10.96 -5.79 -9.54
N ILE A 48 10.99 -7.13 -9.49
CA ILE A 48 12.01 -7.91 -8.79
C ILE A 48 13.04 -8.35 -9.82
N GLU A 49 14.31 -8.40 -9.44
CA GLU A 49 15.35 -9.01 -10.28
C GLU A 49 15.05 -10.50 -10.43
N SER A 50 14.42 -10.90 -11.55
CA SER A 50 14.44 -12.30 -11.97
C SER A 50 15.74 -12.50 -12.74
N GLY A 51 16.63 -13.36 -12.25
CA GLY A 51 17.99 -13.58 -12.78
C GLY A 51 18.06 -14.10 -14.22
N GLY A 52 17.75 -13.26 -15.20
CA GLY A 52 17.87 -13.55 -16.62
C GLY A 52 18.16 -12.28 -17.42
N ASN A 53 19.35 -12.23 -18.03
CA ASN A 53 19.93 -11.16 -18.85
C ASN A 53 20.45 -9.89 -18.15
N ILE A 54 21.70 -9.54 -18.47
CA ILE A 54 22.47 -8.38 -17.98
C ILE A 54 21.74 -7.05 -18.27
N LEU A 55 21.03 -6.96 -19.40
CA LEU A 55 20.19 -5.81 -19.76
C LEU A 55 18.91 -5.66 -18.89
N ALA A 56 18.34 -6.77 -18.42
CA ALA A 56 17.19 -6.73 -17.51
C ALA A 56 17.60 -6.24 -16.12
N ASN A 57 18.76 -6.67 -15.64
CA ASN A 57 19.31 -6.23 -14.34
C ASN A 57 19.54 -4.70 -14.28
N GLU A 58 19.99 -4.07 -15.37
CA GLU A 58 20.15 -2.60 -15.38
C GLU A 58 18.82 -1.84 -15.31
N MET A 59 17.77 -2.32 -15.98
CA MET A 59 16.44 -1.68 -15.88
C MET A 59 15.82 -1.88 -14.49
N VAL A 60 16.00 -3.06 -13.88
CA VAL A 60 15.43 -3.39 -12.56
C VAL A 60 16.13 -2.64 -11.42
N LYS A 61 17.43 -2.31 -11.53
CA LYS A 61 18.17 -1.49 -10.53
C LYS A 61 17.55 -0.12 -10.22
N SER A 62 16.76 0.43 -11.14
CA SER A 62 16.01 1.69 -10.97
C SER A 62 14.65 1.50 -10.28
N LEU A 63 14.17 0.26 -10.23
CA LEU A 63 12.89 -0.16 -9.66
C LEU A 63 13.05 -0.74 -8.25
N VAL A 64 14.24 -1.23 -7.90
CA VAL A 64 14.60 -1.70 -6.55
C VAL A 64 14.47 -0.56 -5.55
N VAL A 65 13.78 -0.83 -4.44
CA VAL A 65 13.71 0.06 -3.29
C VAL A 65 15.07 0.06 -2.58
N ARG A 66 15.67 1.24 -2.43
CA ARG A 66 16.96 1.43 -1.75
C ARG A 66 16.73 2.04 -0.37
N GLY A 67 17.48 1.56 0.63
CA GLY A 67 17.41 2.06 2.00
C GLY A 67 17.13 0.95 3.01
N ASP A 68 16.68 1.34 4.19
CA ASP A 68 16.27 0.41 5.24
C ASP A 68 14.91 -0.21 4.89
N LEU A 69 14.90 -1.43 4.38
CA LEU A 69 13.67 -2.12 3.99
C LEU A 69 12.79 -2.48 5.19
N SER A 70 13.31 -2.46 6.42
CA SER A 70 12.47 -2.61 7.61
C SER A 70 11.64 -1.36 7.87
N ASN A 71 12.06 -0.19 7.38
CA ASN A 71 11.27 1.03 7.43
C ASN A 71 10.22 1.03 6.29
N PRO A 72 8.90 1.02 6.61
CA PRO A 72 7.84 1.02 5.60
C PRO A 72 7.88 2.23 4.67
N TYR A 73 8.40 3.36 5.13
CA TYR A 73 8.52 4.57 4.32
C TYR A 73 9.63 4.50 3.26
N SER A 74 10.56 3.54 3.34
CA SER A 74 11.55 3.31 2.28
C SER A 74 10.88 2.96 0.95
N TYR A 75 9.67 2.39 1.00
CA TYR A 75 8.90 2.02 -0.19
C TYR A 75 8.13 3.20 -0.82
N VAL A 76 8.08 4.35 -0.15
CA VAL A 76 7.38 5.56 -0.55
C VAL A 76 8.33 6.44 -1.38
N LYS A 77 7.96 6.78 -2.62
CA LYS A 77 8.77 7.68 -3.46
C LYS A 77 8.27 9.11 -3.33
N GLU A 78 9.16 10.01 -2.97
CA GLU A 78 8.88 11.43 -2.72
C GLU A 78 8.07 12.11 -3.84
N LYS A 79 8.36 11.80 -5.11
CA LYS A 79 7.61 12.35 -6.25
C LYS A 79 6.09 12.10 -6.14
N TYR A 80 5.68 10.91 -5.68
CA TYR A 80 4.26 10.60 -5.54
C TYR A 80 3.64 11.35 -4.36
N ILE A 81 4.40 11.59 -3.29
CA ILE A 81 3.94 12.41 -2.16
C ILE A 81 3.72 13.84 -2.63
N ARG A 82 4.67 14.45 -3.33
CA ARG A 82 4.51 15.81 -3.89
C ARG A 82 3.30 15.92 -4.84
N ASP A 83 3.03 14.87 -5.62
CA ASP A 83 1.89 14.87 -6.56
C ASP A 83 0.52 14.83 -5.85
N ILE A 84 0.45 14.25 -4.64
CA ILE A 84 -0.80 14.04 -3.87
C ILE A 84 -0.95 14.96 -2.65
N GLU A 85 0.11 15.65 -2.22
CA GLU A 85 0.13 16.32 -0.91
C GLU A 85 -0.97 17.38 -0.74
N ASN A 86 -1.37 18.00 -1.84
CA ASN A 86 -2.41 19.03 -1.91
C ASN A 86 -3.75 18.52 -2.45
N THR A 87 -3.88 17.22 -2.75
CA THR A 87 -5.12 16.67 -3.30
C THR A 87 -6.08 16.30 -2.19
N ASP A 88 -7.36 16.69 -2.33
CA ASP A 88 -8.39 16.34 -1.37
C ASP A 88 -8.78 14.86 -1.53
N PHE A 89 -8.32 14.03 -0.58
CA PHE A 89 -8.56 12.60 -0.58
C PHE A 89 -9.93 12.19 -0.06
N LEU A 90 -10.74 13.13 0.41
CA LEU A 90 -12.15 12.88 0.72
C LEU A 90 -13.05 13.02 -0.51
N SER A 91 -12.55 13.67 -1.57
CA SER A 91 -13.23 13.84 -2.85
C SER A 91 -12.86 12.74 -3.86
N ASP A 92 -13.63 12.64 -4.94
CA ASP A 92 -13.32 11.73 -6.06
C ASP A 92 -12.09 12.18 -6.88
N GLU A 93 -11.53 13.37 -6.60
CA GLU A 93 -10.36 13.91 -7.30
C GLU A 93 -9.14 12.97 -7.21
N VAL A 94 -8.92 12.37 -6.04
CA VAL A 94 -7.83 11.39 -5.84
C VAL A 94 -7.97 10.18 -6.76
N LEU A 95 -9.20 9.67 -6.92
CA LEU A 95 -9.46 8.49 -7.76
C LEU A 95 -9.27 8.83 -9.24
N ASN A 96 -9.65 10.04 -9.64
CA ASN A 96 -9.51 10.52 -11.02
C ASN A 96 -8.05 10.81 -11.40
N LYS A 97 -7.28 11.41 -10.49
CA LYS A 97 -5.90 11.85 -10.74
C LYS A 97 -4.90 10.70 -10.61
N HIS A 98 -5.14 9.72 -9.73
CA HIS A 98 -4.18 8.66 -9.42
C HIS A 98 -4.73 7.27 -9.73
N LYS A 99 -4.62 6.87 -11.00
CA LYS A 99 -5.00 5.51 -11.44
C LYS A 99 -4.33 4.43 -10.56
N GLY A 100 -5.17 3.64 -9.91
CA GLY A 100 -4.78 2.55 -9.03
C GLY A 100 -4.90 2.85 -7.54
N SER A 101 -5.05 4.12 -7.14
CA SER A 101 -5.55 4.46 -5.80
C SER A 101 -7.00 3.98 -5.63
N PHE A 102 -7.42 3.72 -4.40
CA PHE A 102 -8.79 3.32 -4.11
C PHE A 102 -9.27 3.89 -2.76
N VAL A 103 -10.59 3.99 -2.61
CA VAL A 103 -11.26 4.41 -1.39
C VAL A 103 -12.34 3.40 -1.07
N ILE A 104 -12.37 2.93 0.17
CA ILE A 104 -13.40 2.03 0.69
C ILE A 104 -14.08 2.74 1.87
N SER A 105 -15.41 2.80 1.87
CA SER A 105 -16.16 3.24 3.04
C SER A 105 -15.99 2.22 4.16
N ARG A 106 -15.64 2.66 5.38
CA ARG A 106 -15.49 1.74 6.52
C ARG A 106 -16.81 1.08 6.92
N ASN A 107 -17.94 1.71 6.61
CA ASN A 107 -19.26 1.10 6.80
C ASN A 107 -19.56 0.01 5.77
N ASP A 108 -18.81 -0.03 4.67
CA ASP A 108 -18.93 -1.03 3.61
C ASP A 108 -17.96 -2.20 3.82
N ILE A 109 -17.00 -2.09 4.75
CA ILE A 109 -16.10 -3.18 5.11
C ILE A 109 -16.90 -4.23 5.87
N LYS A 110 -17.07 -5.40 5.25
CA LYS A 110 -17.72 -6.57 5.82
C LYS A 110 -16.75 -7.34 6.71
N SER A 111 -15.51 -7.53 6.25
CA SER A 111 -14.49 -8.23 7.00
C SER A 111 -13.08 -7.72 6.69
N ALA A 112 -12.18 -7.80 7.66
CA ALA A 112 -10.76 -7.63 7.48
C ALA A 112 -10.01 -8.68 8.31
N TRP A 113 -8.98 -9.29 7.75
CA TRP A 113 -8.21 -10.32 8.45
C TRP A 113 -6.76 -10.38 7.99
N HIS A 114 -5.91 -10.84 8.90
CA HIS A 114 -4.49 -11.04 8.66
C HIS A 114 -4.21 -12.47 8.23
N ASN A 115 -3.28 -12.63 7.29
CA ASN A 115 -2.71 -13.89 6.87
C ASN A 115 -1.19 -13.74 6.92
N SER A 116 -0.59 -14.29 7.98
CA SER A 116 0.84 -14.22 8.26
C SER A 116 1.72 -15.02 7.30
N ASN A 117 1.14 -15.89 6.45
CA ASN A 117 1.93 -16.62 5.47
C ASN A 117 2.66 -15.63 4.55
N LYS A 118 3.93 -15.87 4.22
CA LYS A 118 4.66 -14.98 3.31
C LYS A 118 4.12 -15.08 1.88
N LYS A 119 4.10 -13.96 1.15
CA LYS A 119 3.66 -13.96 -0.25
C LYS A 119 4.82 -14.51 -1.09
N TRP A 120 4.57 -15.64 -1.77
CA TRP A 120 5.56 -16.18 -2.70
C TRP A 120 5.86 -15.17 -3.82
N GLY A 121 7.14 -15.09 -4.20
CA GLY A 121 7.62 -14.16 -5.21
C GLY A 121 8.07 -12.80 -4.69
N MET A 122 8.01 -12.52 -3.37
CA MET A 122 8.47 -11.23 -2.80
C MET A 122 10.00 -11.10 -2.62
N GLY A 123 10.76 -12.18 -2.85
CA GLY A 123 12.21 -12.17 -2.67
C GLY A 123 12.62 -11.79 -1.25
N TYR A 124 13.56 -10.84 -1.13
CA TYR A 124 14.11 -10.37 0.15
C TYR A 124 13.32 -9.23 0.79
N TYR A 125 12.20 -8.77 0.20
CA TYR A 125 11.43 -7.67 0.79
C TYR A 125 10.76 -8.12 2.09
N PRO A 126 11.11 -7.53 3.26
CA PRO A 126 10.46 -7.85 4.53
C PRO A 126 8.99 -7.45 4.47
N HIS A 127 8.14 -8.35 4.94
CA HIS A 127 6.71 -8.12 5.03
C HIS A 127 6.09 -9.04 6.07
N ASP A 128 5.04 -8.60 6.75
CA ASP A 128 4.34 -9.40 7.77
C ASP A 128 3.23 -10.30 7.19
N GLY A 129 3.31 -10.64 5.91
CA GLY A 129 2.25 -11.37 5.21
C GLY A 129 1.25 -10.42 4.55
N ARG A 130 -0.05 -10.68 4.67
CA ARG A 130 -1.11 -9.95 3.97
C ARG A 130 -2.27 -9.61 4.89
N VAL A 131 -2.80 -8.41 4.75
CA VAL A 131 -4.12 -8.04 5.23
C VAL A 131 -5.09 -8.10 4.07
N TYR A 132 -6.23 -8.73 4.31
CA TYR A 132 -7.34 -8.74 3.38
C TYR A 132 -8.45 -7.83 3.89
N VAL A 133 -9.09 -7.10 2.97
CA VAL A 133 -10.28 -6.28 3.24
C VAL A 133 -11.36 -6.71 2.25
N GLU A 134 -12.50 -7.17 2.76
CA GLU A 134 -13.66 -7.57 1.98
C GLU A 134 -14.80 -6.57 2.18
N THR A 135 -15.38 -6.08 1.09
CA THR A 135 -16.54 -5.20 1.13
C THR A 135 -17.86 -5.98 1.20
N ALA A 136 -18.97 -5.32 1.53
CA ALA A 136 -20.28 -5.94 1.59
C ALA A 136 -20.74 -6.55 0.26
N GLN A 137 -20.25 -6.01 -0.87
CA GLN A 137 -20.51 -6.50 -2.23
C GLN A 137 -19.59 -7.67 -2.61
N GLY A 138 -18.68 -8.09 -1.73
CA GLY A 138 -17.76 -9.19 -1.95
C GLY A 138 -16.48 -8.82 -2.70
N GLU A 139 -16.21 -7.53 -2.91
CA GLU A 139 -14.91 -7.09 -3.44
C GLU A 139 -13.83 -7.32 -2.40
N LYS A 140 -12.68 -7.84 -2.83
CA LYS A 140 -11.58 -8.20 -1.92
C LYS A 140 -10.30 -7.49 -2.33
N LYS A 141 -9.68 -6.79 -1.38
CA LYS A 141 -8.33 -6.23 -1.50
C LYS A 141 -7.33 -7.10 -0.76
N GLU A 142 -6.22 -7.41 -1.41
CA GLU A 142 -5.06 -8.07 -0.81
C GLU A 142 -3.94 -7.03 -0.63
N LEU A 143 -3.53 -6.79 0.60
CA LEU A 143 -2.54 -5.78 0.98
C LEU A 143 -1.34 -6.47 1.65
N ILE A 144 -0.21 -6.55 0.96
CA ILE A 144 1.04 -7.10 1.48
C ILE A 144 1.67 -6.04 2.39
N ILE A 145 1.89 -6.38 3.66
CA ILE A 145 2.30 -5.42 4.70
C ILE A 145 3.82 -5.26 4.68
N LEU A 146 4.33 -4.13 4.18
CA LEU A 146 5.77 -3.94 3.92
C LEU A 146 6.55 -3.48 5.16
N GLY A 147 7.81 -3.89 5.27
CA GLY A 147 8.66 -3.48 6.38
C GLY A 147 8.20 -4.04 7.74
N ASN A 148 8.57 -3.35 8.81
CA ASN A 148 8.28 -3.72 10.19
C ASN A 148 6.95 -3.09 10.64
N GLN A 149 5.85 -3.66 10.18
CA GLN A 149 4.48 -3.32 10.60
C GLN A 149 3.76 -4.63 10.95
N SER A 150 2.85 -4.60 11.91
CA SER A 150 2.05 -5.76 12.30
C SER A 150 0.74 -5.81 11.52
N GLY A 151 0.49 -6.91 10.82
CA GLY A 151 -0.77 -7.12 10.12
C GLY A 151 -1.97 -7.21 11.08
N GLU A 152 -1.77 -7.77 12.28
CA GLU A 152 -2.80 -7.82 13.32
C GLU A 152 -3.18 -6.42 13.83
N GLU A 153 -2.19 -5.56 14.07
CA GLU A 153 -2.43 -4.16 14.47
C GLU A 153 -3.16 -3.39 13.38
N ILE A 154 -2.83 -3.63 12.11
CA ILE A 154 -3.52 -3.03 10.97
C ILE A 154 -4.98 -3.49 10.90
N VAL A 155 -5.27 -4.77 11.12
CA VAL A 155 -6.67 -5.25 11.18
C VAL A 155 -7.42 -4.57 12.32
N ASN A 156 -6.81 -4.47 13.50
CA ASN A 156 -7.41 -3.74 14.64
C ASN A 156 -7.64 -2.27 14.31
N MET A 157 -6.70 -1.61 13.62
CA MET A 157 -6.82 -0.23 13.15
C MET A 157 -8.02 -0.06 12.21
N ILE A 158 -8.21 -1.00 11.27
CA ILE A 158 -9.34 -0.98 10.32
C ILE A 158 -10.69 -1.11 11.04
N TYR A 159 -10.75 -1.79 12.18
CA TYR A 159 -11.98 -1.95 12.98
C TYR A 159 -12.18 -0.88 14.06
N LYS A 160 -11.11 -0.22 14.52
CA LYS A 160 -11.16 0.83 15.55
C LYS A 160 -11.90 2.06 15.02
N LYS A 161 -13.17 2.24 15.40
CA LYS A 161 -13.99 3.39 15.01
C LYS A 161 -13.74 4.54 15.98
#